data_AF-A0A531AC04-F1
#
_entry.id   AF-A0A531AC04-F1
#
_cell.length_a   1.000
_cell.length_b   1.000
_cell.length_c   1.000
_cell.angle_alpha   90.00
_cell.angle_beta   90.00
_cell.angle_gamma   90.00
#
_symmetry.space_group_name_H-M   'P 1'
#
loop_
_entity.id
_entity.type
_entity.pdbx_description
1 polymer ?
#
loop_
_entity_poly.entity_id
_entity_poly.type
_entity_poly.pdbx_seq_one_letter_code
_entity_poly.pdbx_strand_id
1 'polypeptide(L)'
;MAKDDQIPFEAALLARTGPIEALLRRLLDDRPLSGEIARPRRLMEAMRHGVLNGGKRLRPFLVMESAALFSADGEAALRVAAALECVHCYSLIHDDLPAMDDDDLRRGQPTVHKAFDEATAILAGDALLALAFDIIADEATMLPAERRAALVLALARAAVRPA
;
A
#
# COMPACT_ATOMS: atom_id res chain seq x y z
N MET A 1 -25.58 5.07 32.25
CA MET A 1 -24.54 4.15 31.73
C MET A 1 -24.88 3.90 30.27
N ALA A 2 -24.24 4.62 29.35
CA ALA A 2 -24.40 4.34 27.93
C ALA A 2 -23.78 2.96 27.66
N LYS A 3 -24.53 2.09 26.97
CA LYS A 3 -24.01 0.83 26.44
C LYS A 3 -22.83 1.17 25.53
N ASP A 4 -21.68 0.58 25.79
CA ASP A 4 -20.59 0.49 24.81
C ASP A 4 -21.17 -0.22 23.58
N ASP A 5 -21.57 0.54 22.57
CA ASP A 5 -21.86 0.00 21.24
C ASP A 5 -20.50 -0.33 20.61
N GLN A 6 -19.97 -1.49 20.98
CA GLN A 6 -18.78 -2.06 20.39
C GLN A 6 -19.08 -2.33 18.92
N ILE A 7 -18.56 -1.47 18.03
CA ILE A 7 -18.64 -1.69 16.59
C ILE A 7 -17.96 -3.03 16.29
N PRO A 8 -18.63 -3.97 15.60
CA PRO A 8 -18.00 -5.22 15.22
C PRO A 8 -16.73 -4.96 14.41
N PHE A 9 -15.67 -5.74 14.67
CA PHE A 9 -14.37 -5.60 13.99
C PHE A 9 -14.50 -5.52 12.47
N GLU A 10 -15.36 -6.34 11.88
CA GLU A 10 -15.60 -6.36 10.43
C GLU A 10 -16.17 -5.03 9.91
N ALA A 11 -17.07 -4.40 10.68
CA ALA A 11 -17.65 -3.11 10.32
C ALA A 11 -16.59 -1.99 10.42
N ALA A 12 -15.74 -2.03 11.46
CA ALA A 12 -14.62 -1.09 11.59
C ALA A 12 -13.60 -1.24 10.45
N LEU A 13 -13.27 -2.48 10.08
CA LEU A 13 -12.37 -2.79 8.96
C LEU A 13 -12.92 -2.25 7.64
N LEU A 14 -14.21 -2.47 7.38
CA LEU A 14 -14.87 -1.99 6.18
C LEU A 14 -14.89 -0.45 6.11
N ALA A 15 -15.13 0.21 7.25
CA ALA A 15 -15.17 1.68 7.33
C ALA A 15 -13.84 2.34 6.95
N ARG A 16 -12.69 1.70 7.25
CA ARG A 16 -11.37 2.23 6.87
C ARG A 16 -10.97 1.89 5.44
N THR A 17 -11.50 0.81 4.87
CA THR A 17 -11.11 0.30 3.53
C THR A 17 -11.35 1.33 2.43
N GLY A 18 -12.54 1.96 2.39
CA GLY A 18 -12.91 2.91 1.34
C GLY A 18 -11.93 4.09 1.18
N PRO A 19 -11.64 4.84 2.26
CA PRO A 19 -10.65 5.93 2.23
C PRO A 19 -9.25 5.47 1.79
N ILE A 20 -8.80 4.30 2.23
CA ILE A 20 -7.49 3.74 1.85
C ILE A 20 -7.43 3.48 0.34
N GLU A 21 -8.45 2.81 -0.21
CA GLU A 21 -8.49 2.51 -1.65
C GLU A 21 -8.63 3.78 -2.50
N ALA A 22 -9.39 4.77 -2.03
CA ALA A 22 -9.49 6.07 -2.69
C ALA A 22 -8.13 6.78 -2.73
N LEU A 23 -7.37 6.74 -1.63
CA LEU A 23 -6.03 7.31 -1.58
C LEU A 23 -5.06 6.56 -2.51
N LEU A 24 -5.05 5.23 -2.46
CA LEU A 24 -4.19 4.41 -3.35
C LEU A 24 -4.45 4.70 -4.83
N ARG A 25 -5.73 4.85 -5.23
CA ARG A 25 -6.09 5.25 -6.60
C ARG A 25 -5.52 6.61 -6.98
N ARG A 26 -5.54 7.58 -6.05
CA ARG A 26 -4.98 8.92 -6.27
C ARG A 26 -3.45 8.88 -6.37
N LEU A 27 -2.77 8.12 -5.51
CA LEU A 27 -1.31 7.99 -5.54
C LEU A 27 -0.80 7.28 -6.79
N LEU A 28 -1.59 6.37 -7.35
CA LEU A 28 -1.27 5.58 -8.56
C LEU A 28 -1.88 6.16 -9.84
N ASP A 29 -2.18 7.47 -9.86
CA ASP A 29 -2.65 8.12 -11.07
C ASP A 29 -1.55 8.25 -12.15
N ASP A 30 -1.95 8.51 -13.39
CA ASP A 30 -1.03 8.61 -14.53
C ASP A 30 -0.21 9.92 -14.56
N ARG A 31 -0.45 10.86 -13.63
CA ARG A 31 0.19 12.18 -13.67
C ARG A 31 1.56 12.10 -13.02
N PRO A 32 2.64 12.53 -13.71
CA PRO A 32 3.95 12.58 -13.09
C PRO A 32 3.96 13.49 -11.86
N LEU A 33 4.62 13.05 -10.80
CA LEU A 33 4.89 13.87 -9.62
C LEU A 33 6.10 14.77 -9.83
N SER A 34 6.27 15.75 -8.94
CA SER A 34 7.47 16.60 -8.94
C SER A 34 8.72 15.74 -8.74
N GLY A 35 9.64 15.79 -9.71
CA GLY A 35 10.87 14.97 -9.72
C GLY A 35 10.79 13.71 -10.58
N GLU A 36 9.61 13.32 -11.06
CA GLU A 36 9.44 12.23 -12.02
C GLU A 36 9.55 12.75 -13.47
N ILE A 37 10.12 11.93 -14.37
CA ILE A 37 10.16 12.23 -15.80
C ILE A 37 8.83 11.85 -16.47
N ALA A 38 8.32 10.65 -16.19
CA ALA A 38 7.10 10.11 -16.75
C ALA A 38 6.57 8.93 -15.91
N ARG A 39 5.28 8.62 -16.08
CA ARG A 39 4.63 7.42 -15.55
C ARG A 39 4.18 6.52 -16.72
N PRO A 40 4.98 5.50 -17.11
CA PRO A 40 4.64 4.64 -18.24
C PRO A 40 3.34 3.90 -18.01
N ARG A 41 2.37 4.07 -18.92
CA ARG A 41 1.01 3.56 -18.76
C ARG A 41 0.93 2.06 -18.41
N ARG A 42 1.71 1.21 -19.10
CA ARG A 42 1.73 -0.25 -18.85
C ARG A 42 2.16 -0.57 -17.41
N LEU A 43 3.20 0.11 -16.91
CA LEU A 43 3.68 -0.07 -15.54
C LEU A 43 2.64 0.39 -14.52
N MET A 44 2.02 1.56 -14.75
CA MET A 44 0.97 2.07 -13.86
C MET A 44 -0.25 1.15 -13.82
N GLU A 45 -0.66 0.59 -14.96
CA GLU A 45 -1.73 -0.41 -15.03
C GLU A 45 -1.37 -1.68 -14.24
N ALA A 46 -0.14 -2.17 -14.33
CA ALA A 46 0.33 -3.33 -13.57
C ALA A 46 0.39 -3.07 -12.05
N MET A 47 0.91 -1.91 -11.62
CA MET A 47 0.91 -1.50 -10.21
C MET A 47 -0.52 -1.42 -9.67
N ARG A 48 -1.45 -0.82 -10.43
CA ARG A 48 -2.87 -0.76 -10.04
C ARG A 48 -3.50 -2.14 -9.96
N HIS A 49 -3.20 -3.04 -10.89
CA HIS A 49 -3.68 -4.42 -10.85
C HIS A 49 -3.22 -5.12 -9.56
N GLY A 50 -1.94 -5.04 -9.22
CA GLY A 50 -1.40 -5.64 -8.01
C GLY A 50 -1.95 -5.05 -6.70
N VAL A 51 -2.28 -3.76 -6.69
CA VAL A 51 -2.76 -3.06 -5.49
C VAL A 51 -4.28 -3.08 -5.33
N LEU A 52 -5.04 -2.90 -6.41
CA LEU A 52 -6.47 -2.61 -6.38
C LEU A 52 -7.36 -3.84 -6.64
N ASN A 53 -6.79 -5.02 -6.88
CA ASN A 53 -7.54 -6.29 -7.02
C ASN A 53 -8.04 -6.86 -5.67
N GLY A 54 -8.57 -5.96 -4.83
CA GLY A 54 -9.17 -6.24 -3.55
C GLY A 54 -8.17 -6.47 -2.41
N GLY A 55 -8.65 -7.14 -1.37
CA GLY A 55 -7.89 -7.44 -0.15
C GLY A 55 -8.57 -6.93 1.10
N LYS A 56 -8.20 -7.52 2.24
CA LYS A 56 -8.83 -7.17 3.52
C LYS A 56 -8.34 -5.83 4.07
N ARG A 57 -7.28 -5.25 3.49
CA ARG A 57 -6.62 -4.01 3.95
C ARG A 57 -6.30 -4.00 5.45
N LEU A 58 -5.97 -5.17 6.00
CA LEU A 58 -5.74 -5.35 7.43
C LEU A 58 -4.55 -4.52 7.93
N ARG A 59 -3.45 -4.49 7.17
CA ARG A 59 -2.25 -3.72 7.54
C ARG A 59 -2.55 -2.20 7.62
N PRO A 60 -3.14 -1.58 6.59
CA PRO A 60 -3.63 -0.20 6.65
C PRO A 60 -4.59 0.07 7.80
N PHE A 61 -5.55 -0.84 8.03
CA PHE A 61 -6.49 -0.73 9.15
C PHE A 61 -5.77 -0.66 10.49
N LEU A 62 -4.78 -1.54 10.72
CA LEU A 62 -4.00 -1.53 11.96
C LEU A 62 -3.23 -0.21 12.15
N VAL A 63 -2.72 0.39 11.07
CA VAL A 63 -2.07 1.71 11.13
C VAL A 63 -3.08 2.79 11.54
N MET A 64 -4.25 2.80 10.89
CA MET A 64 -5.31 3.77 11.17
C MET A 64 -5.84 3.65 12.60
N GLU A 65 -6.13 2.45 13.09
CA GLU A 65 -6.62 2.25 14.45
C GLU A 65 -5.54 2.53 15.49
N SER A 66 -4.28 2.18 15.22
CA SER A 66 -3.16 2.55 16.11
C SER A 66 -3.01 4.05 16.20
N ALA A 67 -3.16 4.79 15.10
CA ALA A 67 -3.14 6.24 15.10
C ALA A 67 -4.37 6.83 15.83
N ALA A 68 -5.54 6.23 15.66
CA ALA A 68 -6.78 6.67 16.30
C ALA A 68 -6.72 6.57 17.83
N LEU A 69 -6.06 5.53 18.37
CA LEU A 69 -5.80 5.40 19.82
C LEU A 69 -5.07 6.63 20.40
N PHE A 70 -4.30 7.35 19.58
CA PHE A 70 -3.59 8.57 19.97
C PHE A 70 -4.18 9.83 19.32
N SER A 71 -5.41 9.78 18.80
CA SER A 71 -6.08 10.90 18.11
C SER A 71 -5.27 11.47 16.94
N ALA A 72 -4.58 10.61 16.20
CA ALA A 72 -3.67 10.96 15.11
C ALA A 72 -4.06 10.33 13.76
N ASP A 73 -5.31 9.86 13.59
CA ASP A 73 -5.80 9.13 12.41
C ASP A 73 -6.21 10.02 11.22
N GLY A 74 -5.55 11.18 11.08
CA GLY A 74 -5.76 12.10 9.96
C GLY A 74 -5.11 11.65 8.64
N GLU A 75 -5.06 12.55 7.66
CA GLU A 75 -4.50 12.29 6.31
C GLU A 75 -3.06 11.75 6.35
N ALA A 76 -2.23 12.21 7.29
CA ALA A 76 -0.87 11.71 7.46
C ALA A 76 -0.84 10.21 7.81
N ALA A 77 -1.69 9.74 8.73
CA ALA A 77 -1.80 8.32 9.06
C ALA A 77 -2.35 7.53 7.86
N LEU A 78 -3.31 8.09 7.12
CA LEU A 78 -3.85 7.47 5.91
C LEU A 78 -2.77 7.28 4.83
N ARG A 79 -1.88 8.25 4.64
CA ARG A 79 -0.73 8.14 3.73
C ARG A 79 0.28 7.09 4.18
N VAL A 80 0.59 7.00 5.47
CA VAL A 80 1.46 5.94 6.00
C VAL A 80 0.80 4.56 5.85
N ALA A 81 -0.51 4.47 6.06
CA ALA A 81 -1.28 3.24 5.85
C ALA A 81 -1.22 2.78 4.38
N ALA A 82 -1.40 3.71 3.42
CA ALA A 82 -1.26 3.42 2.00
C ALA A 82 0.16 2.99 1.62
N ALA A 83 1.20 3.64 2.17
CA ALA A 83 2.59 3.23 1.96
C ALA A 83 2.86 1.79 2.43
N LEU A 84 2.33 1.42 3.61
CA LEU A 84 2.46 0.05 4.10
C LEU A 84 1.70 -0.96 3.22
N GLU A 85 0.56 -0.58 2.63
CA GLU A 85 -0.12 -1.44 1.65
C GLU A 85 0.68 -1.60 0.37
N CYS A 86 1.37 -0.56 -0.11
CA CYS A 86 2.30 -0.68 -1.24
C CYS A 86 3.41 -1.70 -0.93
N VAL A 87 3.98 -1.65 0.30
CA VAL A 87 4.94 -2.65 0.78
C VAL A 87 4.35 -4.06 0.76
N HIS A 88 3.12 -4.21 1.24
CA HIS A 88 2.46 -5.51 1.21
C HIS A 88 2.19 -6.02 -0.21
N CYS A 89 1.72 -5.14 -1.09
CA CYS A 89 1.36 -5.51 -2.45
C CYS A 89 2.58 -5.85 -3.29
N TYR A 90 3.72 -5.15 -3.17
CA TYR A 90 4.91 -5.57 -3.94
C TYR A 90 5.35 -6.98 -3.55
N SER A 91 5.31 -7.33 -2.25
CA SER A 91 5.78 -8.64 -1.82
C SER A 91 4.94 -9.72 -2.48
N LEU A 92 3.61 -9.57 -2.48
CA LEU A 92 2.71 -10.51 -3.16
C LEU A 92 2.95 -10.60 -4.66
N ILE A 93 3.21 -9.47 -5.34
CA ILE A 93 3.49 -9.47 -6.79
C ILE A 93 4.75 -10.26 -7.10
N HIS A 94 5.79 -10.11 -6.29
CA HIS A 94 7.03 -10.87 -6.46
C HIS A 94 6.84 -12.33 -6.03
N ASP A 95 6.17 -12.60 -4.91
CA ASP A 95 5.88 -13.96 -4.41
C ASP A 95 5.12 -14.77 -5.46
N ASP A 96 4.21 -14.13 -6.20
CA ASP A 96 3.46 -14.75 -7.29
C ASP A 96 4.33 -15.18 -8.49
N LEU A 97 5.60 -14.75 -8.62
CA LEU A 97 6.42 -15.08 -9.79
C LEU A 97 6.75 -16.57 -9.88
N PRO A 98 7.01 -17.12 -11.09
CA PRO A 98 7.36 -18.53 -11.27
C PRO A 98 8.60 -19.01 -10.50
N ALA A 99 9.49 -18.07 -10.16
CA ALA A 99 10.69 -18.35 -9.39
C ALA A 99 10.45 -18.42 -7.87
N MET A 100 9.25 -18.07 -7.38
CA MET A 100 8.87 -18.08 -5.97
C MET A 100 7.69 -19.04 -5.76
N ASP A 101 6.46 -18.57 -5.60
CA ASP A 101 5.30 -19.43 -5.34
C ASP A 101 4.64 -19.96 -6.62
N ASP A 102 4.93 -19.38 -7.80
CA ASP A 102 4.36 -19.75 -9.11
C ASP A 102 2.83 -19.74 -9.13
N ASP A 103 2.23 -18.72 -8.48
CA ASP A 103 0.79 -18.55 -8.38
C ASP A 103 0.21 -17.94 -9.67
N ASP A 104 -0.67 -18.68 -10.35
CA ASP A 104 -1.38 -18.19 -11.53
C ASP A 104 -2.55 -17.24 -11.18
N LEU A 105 -3.14 -17.40 -9.99
CA LEU A 105 -4.33 -16.69 -9.56
C LEU A 105 -4.19 -16.17 -8.12
N ARG A 106 -4.63 -14.93 -7.88
CA ARG A 106 -4.75 -14.34 -6.55
C ARG A 106 -6.16 -13.78 -6.37
N ARG A 107 -6.88 -14.30 -5.37
CA ARG A 107 -8.27 -13.91 -5.05
C ARG A 107 -9.22 -14.05 -6.25
N GLY A 108 -9.02 -15.10 -7.06
CA GLY A 108 -9.83 -15.37 -8.24
C GLY A 108 -9.52 -14.49 -9.46
N GLN A 109 -8.49 -13.65 -9.41
CA GLN A 109 -8.01 -12.85 -10.54
C GLN A 109 -6.61 -13.32 -10.98
N PRO A 110 -6.23 -13.18 -12.25
CA PRO A 110 -4.86 -13.44 -12.70
C PRO A 110 -3.84 -12.63 -11.89
N THR A 111 -2.73 -13.25 -11.49
CA THR A 111 -1.60 -12.54 -10.87
C THR A 111 -0.96 -11.57 -11.88
N VAL A 112 -0.15 -10.62 -11.41
CA VAL A 112 0.38 -9.55 -12.27
C VAL A 112 1.18 -10.13 -13.43
N HIS A 113 2.01 -11.15 -13.19
CA HIS A 113 2.84 -11.74 -14.24
C HIS A 113 1.99 -12.50 -15.29
N LYS A 114 0.83 -13.06 -14.89
CA LYS A 114 -0.13 -13.68 -15.83
C LYS A 114 -0.96 -12.67 -16.61
N ALA A 115 -1.33 -11.55 -16.00
CA ALA A 115 -2.10 -10.49 -16.65
C ALA A 115 -1.25 -9.64 -17.61
N PHE A 116 0.05 -9.55 -17.36
CA PHE A 116 1.01 -8.75 -18.13
C PHE A 116 2.14 -9.64 -18.66
N ASP A 117 3.26 -9.65 -17.95
CA ASP A 117 4.42 -10.53 -18.15
C ASP A 117 5.31 -10.45 -16.89
N GLU A 118 6.25 -11.38 -16.74
CA GLU A 118 7.15 -11.44 -15.58
C GLU A 118 7.98 -10.16 -15.42
N ALA A 119 8.50 -9.59 -16.51
CA ALA A 119 9.32 -8.38 -16.45
C ALA A 119 8.53 -7.17 -15.93
N THR A 120 7.29 -7.02 -16.39
CA THR A 120 6.36 -5.97 -15.94
C THR A 120 5.98 -6.20 -14.48
N ALA A 121 5.79 -7.45 -14.05
CA ALA A 121 5.49 -7.78 -12.65
C ALA A 121 6.66 -7.44 -11.72
N ILE A 122 7.89 -7.79 -12.11
CA ILE A 122 9.11 -7.42 -11.38
C ILE A 122 9.17 -5.91 -11.21
N LEU A 123 9.07 -5.14 -12.30
CA LEU A 123 9.13 -3.68 -12.27
C LEU A 123 7.97 -3.05 -11.49
N ALA A 124 6.77 -3.64 -11.53
CA ALA A 124 5.63 -3.17 -10.76
C ALA A 124 5.86 -3.33 -9.25
N GLY A 125 6.44 -4.47 -8.83
CA GLY A 125 6.83 -4.67 -7.45
C GLY A 125 7.94 -3.69 -7.01
N ASP A 126 8.99 -3.54 -7.81
CA ASP A 126 10.09 -2.61 -7.53
C ASP A 126 9.58 -1.16 -7.38
N ALA A 127 8.70 -0.74 -8.29
CA ALA A 127 8.11 0.59 -8.27
C ALA A 127 7.21 0.80 -7.03
N LEU A 128 6.44 -0.21 -6.60
CA LEU A 128 5.60 -0.11 -5.41
C LEU A 128 6.42 -0.04 -4.13
N LEU A 129 7.51 -0.79 -4.04
CA LEU A 129 8.46 -0.70 -2.92
C LEU A 129 9.07 0.71 -2.85
N ALA A 130 9.55 1.25 -3.97
CA ALA A 130 10.11 2.60 -4.02
C ALA A 130 9.06 3.67 -3.67
N LEU A 131 7.85 3.55 -4.24
CA LEU A 131 6.73 4.47 -4.00
C LEU A 131 6.32 4.50 -2.52
N ALA A 132 6.40 3.37 -1.80
CA ALA A 132 6.09 3.34 -0.38
C ALA A 132 6.96 4.29 0.44
N PHE A 133 8.27 4.35 0.14
CA PHE A 133 9.19 5.27 0.80
C PHE A 133 8.94 6.72 0.38
N ASP A 134 8.66 6.95 -0.90
CA ASP A 134 8.29 8.26 -1.43
C ASP A 134 7.05 8.83 -0.72
N ILE A 135 5.98 8.04 -0.60
CA ILE A 135 4.75 8.45 0.08
C ILE A 135 5.03 8.93 1.51
N ILE A 136 5.85 8.23 2.29
CA ILE A 136 6.16 8.61 3.68
C ILE A 136 7.07 9.85 3.72
N ALA A 137 8.04 9.95 2.81
CA ALA A 137 9.02 11.03 2.78
C ALA A 137 8.48 12.34 2.19
N ASP A 138 7.44 12.30 1.37
CA ASP A 138 6.77 13.45 0.75
C ASP A 138 6.22 14.44 1.80
N GLU A 139 6.31 15.75 1.53
CA GLU A 139 5.78 16.84 2.38
C GLU A 139 4.26 16.83 2.47
N ALA A 140 3.58 16.25 1.48
CA ALA A 140 2.14 16.00 1.57
C ALA A 140 1.77 15.02 2.71
N THR A 141 2.72 14.20 3.19
CA THR A 141 2.58 13.50 4.47
C THR A 141 2.92 14.46 5.60
N MET A 142 1.89 15.21 6.05
CA MET A 142 2.00 16.32 7.02
C MET A 142 2.45 15.87 8.42
N LEU A 143 3.71 15.46 8.53
CA LEU A 143 4.42 15.08 9.74
C LEU A 143 5.76 15.84 9.80
N PRO A 144 6.28 16.13 11.00
CA PRO A 144 7.64 16.62 11.18
C PRO A 144 8.65 15.73 10.44
N ALA A 145 9.70 16.34 9.88
CA ALA A 145 10.71 15.64 9.08
C ALA A 145 11.35 14.47 9.83
N GLU A 146 11.60 14.63 11.13
CA GLU A 146 12.16 13.61 12.01
C GLU A 146 11.23 12.39 12.13
N ARG A 147 9.91 12.62 12.15
CA ARG A 147 8.91 11.53 12.19
C ARG A 147 8.83 10.80 10.85
N ARG A 148 8.88 11.53 9.73
CA ARG A 148 8.93 10.91 8.39
C ARG A 148 10.19 10.05 8.25
N ALA A 149 11.35 10.57 8.65
CA ALA A 149 12.61 9.83 8.64
C ALA A 149 12.57 8.57 9.53
N ALA A 150 12.01 8.69 10.75
CA ALA A 150 11.85 7.55 11.65
C ALA A 150 10.92 6.47 11.06
N LEU A 151 9.82 6.87 10.41
CA LEU A 151 8.88 5.96 9.76
C LEU A 151 9.51 5.27 8.53
N VAL A 152 10.26 6.00 7.70
CA VAL A 152 11.03 5.43 6.58
C VAL A 152 12.00 4.37 7.09
N LEU A 153 12.77 4.68 8.14
CA LEU A 153 13.72 3.72 8.72
C LEU A 153 13.01 2.49 9.31
N ALA A 154 11.88 2.69 9.99
CA ALA A 154 11.10 1.59 10.55
C ALA A 154 10.53 0.69 9.43
N LEU A 155 9.99 1.27 8.36
CA LEU A 155 9.47 0.55 7.22
C LEU A 155 10.56 -0.23 6.49
N ALA A 156 11.72 0.39 6.26
CA ALA A 156 12.86 -0.25 5.61
C ALA A 156 13.33 -1.48 6.39
N ARG A 157 13.47 -1.37 7.72
CA ARG A 157 13.86 -2.51 8.58
C ARG A 157 12.79 -3.60 8.64
N ALA A 158 11.52 -3.23 8.51
CA ALA A 158 10.42 -4.20 8.50
C ALA A 158 10.36 -4.96 7.17
N ALA A 159 10.56 -4.27 6.04
CA ALA A 159 10.47 -4.85 4.69
C ALA A 159 11.59 -5.85 4.37
N VAL A 160 12.73 -5.80 5.07
CA VAL A 160 13.91 -6.66 4.81
C VAL A 160 13.89 -7.96 5.62
N ARG A 161 12.96 -8.13 6.57
CA ARG A 161 12.91 -9.38 7.35
C ARG A 161 12.25 -10.49 6.53
N PRO A 162 12.92 -11.63 6.29
CA PRO A 162 12.24 -12.79 5.72
C PRO A 162 11.10 -13.21 6.65
N ALA A 163 9.94 -13.50 6.05
CA ALA A 163 8.82 -14.10 6.75
C ALA A 163 9.18 -15.51 7.26
#